data_AF-I2BER4-F1
#
_entry.id   AF-I2BER4-F1
#
_cell.length_a   1.000
_cell.length_b   1.000
_cell.length_c   1.000
_cell.angle_alpha   90.00
_cell.angle_beta   90.00
_cell.angle_gamma   90.00
#
_symmetry.space_group_name_H-M   'P 1'
#
loop_
_entity.id
_entity.type
_entity.pdbx_description
1 polymer ?
#
loop_
_entity_poly.entity_id
_entity_poly.type
_entity_poly.pdbx_seq_one_letter_code
_entity_poly.pdbx_strand_id
1 'polypeptide(L)'
;MNRWNKFSAETEQRLFTAIDEDDIADEHVSLPDTINLQCTEENIRANYGLCLQYWEDGFTRAELLRLVLKQLRNGGLSKQERMQYKYIRSRYKHLRFALRLYSRKHKAPLWFAKTTVFLGRFQDAFKNKNQEHINFYGKLLRVYLSIPVWMLVRYSLRHIRMESVKDFIAYRQQQMRDLQTLIAKPQLTGREFHDVRKIISQQVSYYDTLRSIDPANHEAQQVSRFLAAINGIMGDKHDDMVADDLAGVKAYSDPAPLDADLRQRLELLLARYPL
;
A
#
# COMPACT_ATOMS: atom_id res chain seq x y z
N MET A 1 -2.45 -26.75 11.66
CA MET A 1 -3.10 -25.57 11.03
C MET A 1 -2.54 -24.32 11.70
N ASN A 2 -1.84 -23.44 10.97
CA ASN A 2 -1.41 -22.15 11.52
C ASN A 2 -2.66 -21.29 11.76
N ARG A 3 -3.07 -21.15 13.03
CA ARG A 3 -4.20 -20.31 13.42
C ARG A 3 -3.65 -18.90 13.61
N TRP A 4 -4.08 -17.97 12.78
CA TRP A 4 -3.78 -16.54 12.96
C TRP A 4 -4.58 -16.01 14.16
N ASN A 5 -3.97 -15.14 14.96
CA ASN A 5 -4.67 -14.48 16.06
C ASN A 5 -5.83 -13.65 15.50
N LYS A 6 -6.98 -13.68 16.19
CA LYS A 6 -8.13 -12.85 15.84
C LYS A 6 -8.04 -11.55 16.63
N PHE A 7 -8.00 -10.43 15.92
CA PHE A 7 -7.99 -9.09 16.50
C PHE A 7 -9.42 -8.59 16.72
N SER A 8 -9.59 -7.62 17.61
CA SER A 8 -10.88 -6.98 17.86
C SER A 8 -11.33 -6.13 16.67
N ALA A 9 -12.65 -5.91 16.55
CA ALA A 9 -13.19 -4.99 15.55
C ALA A 9 -12.65 -3.55 15.73
N GLU A 10 -12.36 -3.15 16.96
CA GLU A 10 -11.77 -1.84 17.27
C GLU A 10 -10.36 -1.71 16.69
N THR A 11 -9.54 -2.77 16.79
CA THR A 11 -8.20 -2.82 16.18
C THR A 11 -8.26 -2.70 14.66
N GLU A 12 -9.21 -3.40 14.01
CA GLU A 12 -9.40 -3.28 12.56
C GLU A 12 -9.92 -1.89 12.16
N GLN A 13 -10.78 -1.28 12.97
CA GLN A 13 -11.28 0.08 12.72
C GLN A 13 -10.17 1.12 12.86
N ARG A 14 -9.24 0.95 13.81
CA ARG A 14 -8.03 1.78 13.90
C ARG A 14 -7.19 1.66 12.64
N LEU A 15 -6.98 0.44 12.14
CA LEU A 15 -6.24 0.22 10.89
C LEU A 15 -6.95 0.83 9.68
N PHE A 16 -8.28 0.69 9.59
CA PHE A 16 -9.08 1.34 8.56
C PHE A 16 -8.86 2.85 8.57
N THR A 17 -8.98 3.46 9.75
CA THR A 17 -8.84 4.91 9.94
C THR A 17 -7.43 5.36 9.57
N ALA A 18 -6.41 4.63 10.03
CA ALA A 18 -5.01 4.90 9.69
C ALA A 18 -4.77 4.94 8.18
N ILE A 19 -5.26 3.93 7.45
CA ILE A 19 -5.10 3.83 5.99
C ILE A 19 -5.87 4.93 5.25
N ASP A 20 -7.02 5.38 5.77
CA ASP A 20 -7.80 6.45 5.14
C ASP A 20 -7.17 7.83 5.36
N GLU A 21 -6.37 7.98 6.42
CA GLU A 21 -5.58 9.18 6.72
C GLU A 21 -4.26 9.28 5.92
N ASP A 22 -3.81 8.21 5.25
CA ASP A 22 -2.51 8.13 4.52
C ASP A 22 -2.32 9.18 3.41
N ASP A 23 -3.40 9.81 2.97
CA ASP A 23 -3.42 10.82 1.91
C ASP A 23 -3.53 12.26 2.49
N ILE A 24 -3.43 12.45 3.82
CA ILE A 24 -3.48 13.77 4.47
C ILE A 24 -2.05 14.28 4.70
N ALA A 25 -1.69 15.38 4.03
CA ALA A 25 -0.46 16.11 4.31
C ALA A 25 -0.61 16.86 5.65
N ASP A 26 0.13 16.43 6.67
CA ASP A 26 0.23 17.12 7.94
C ASP A 26 1.56 17.90 7.99
N GLU A 27 1.46 19.22 8.09
CA GLU A 27 2.61 20.13 8.12
C GLU A 27 3.43 20.00 9.41
N HIS A 28 2.83 19.53 10.51
CA HIS A 28 3.41 19.58 11.86
C HIS A 28 3.79 18.19 12.42
N VAL A 29 4.39 17.34 11.58
CA VAL A 29 4.87 16.01 11.98
C VAL A 29 6.35 16.02 12.33
N SER A 30 6.70 15.37 13.44
CA SER A 30 8.08 15.17 13.88
C SER A 30 8.47 13.70 13.80
N LEU A 31 9.78 13.42 13.82
CA LEU A 31 10.32 12.07 13.98
C LEU A 31 11.03 11.92 15.33
N PRO A 32 11.10 10.71 15.91
CA PRO A 32 11.98 10.43 17.03
C PRO A 32 13.44 10.64 16.62
N ASP A 33 14.34 10.83 17.60
CA ASP A 33 15.78 11.04 17.36
C ASP A 33 16.46 9.84 16.73
N THR A 34 15.99 8.63 17.06
CA THR A 34 16.38 7.39 16.39
C THR A 34 15.14 6.50 16.27
N ILE A 35 14.91 5.95 15.09
CA ILE A 35 13.84 4.99 14.84
C ILE A 35 14.26 3.61 15.38
N ASN A 36 13.42 3.01 16.21
CA ASN A 36 13.62 1.67 16.72
C ASN A 36 13.17 0.61 15.69
N LEU A 37 14.09 -0.28 15.32
CA LEU A 37 13.80 -1.42 14.44
C LEU A 37 13.61 -2.75 15.20
N GLN A 38 13.78 -2.75 16.52
CA GLN A 38 13.63 -3.97 17.32
C GLN A 38 12.19 -4.47 17.22
N CYS A 39 12.05 -5.75 16.90
CA CYS A 39 10.78 -6.45 16.88
C CYS A 39 10.97 -7.93 17.18
N THR A 40 9.91 -8.59 17.61
CA THR A 40 9.88 -10.05 17.82
C THR A 40 9.23 -10.76 16.63
N GLU A 41 9.40 -12.08 16.55
CA GLU A 41 8.66 -12.90 15.59
C GLU A 41 7.14 -12.79 15.80
N GLU A 42 6.71 -12.62 17.05
CA GLU A 42 5.31 -12.40 17.39
C GLU A 42 4.79 -11.08 16.81
N ASN A 43 5.58 -10.00 16.85
CA ASN A 43 5.19 -8.74 16.21
C ASN A 43 5.02 -8.91 14.70
N ILE A 44 5.94 -9.59 14.02
CA ILE A 44 5.86 -9.85 12.57
C ILE A 44 4.60 -10.66 12.23
N ARG A 45 4.32 -11.71 13.01
CA ARG A 45 3.13 -12.55 12.83
C ARG A 45 1.84 -11.81 13.13
N ALA A 46 1.81 -11.00 14.19
CA ALA A 46 0.67 -10.20 14.58
C ALA A 46 0.34 -9.14 13.53
N ASN A 47 1.35 -8.40 13.05
CA ASN A 47 1.18 -7.39 12.02
C ASN A 47 0.60 -8.00 10.73
N TYR A 48 1.18 -9.10 10.24
CA TYR A 48 0.63 -9.78 9.08
C TYR A 48 -0.78 -10.35 9.34
N GLY A 49 -1.01 -10.90 10.53
CA GLY A 49 -2.31 -11.41 10.95
C GLY A 49 -3.41 -10.35 10.89
N LEU A 50 -3.14 -9.14 11.39
CA LEU A 50 -4.07 -8.02 11.32
C LEU A 50 -4.33 -7.60 9.87
N CYS A 51 -3.29 -7.47 9.04
CA CYS A 51 -3.45 -7.14 7.62
C CYS A 51 -4.27 -8.19 6.85
N LEU A 52 -4.08 -9.47 7.18
CA LEU A 52 -4.84 -10.57 6.59
C LEU A 52 -6.31 -10.51 7.03
N GLN A 53 -6.57 -10.34 8.34
CA GLN A 53 -7.92 -10.21 8.88
C GLN A 53 -8.65 -9.01 8.25
N TYR A 54 -7.99 -7.86 8.21
CA TYR A 54 -8.50 -6.63 7.59
C TYR A 54 -8.91 -6.85 6.11
N TRP A 55 -8.20 -7.69 5.38
CA TRP A 55 -8.61 -8.05 4.01
C TRP A 55 -9.76 -9.05 3.98
N GLU A 56 -9.75 -10.07 4.86
CA GLU A 56 -10.77 -11.13 4.88
C GLU A 56 -12.14 -10.65 5.37
N ASP A 57 -12.16 -9.79 6.38
CA ASP A 57 -13.40 -9.31 7.01
C ASP A 57 -13.99 -8.09 6.28
N GLY A 58 -13.16 -7.39 5.50
CA GLY A 58 -13.52 -6.10 4.91
C GLY A 58 -14.46 -6.13 3.72
N PHE A 59 -14.64 -7.28 3.07
CA PHE A 59 -15.56 -7.46 1.93
C PHE A 59 -15.76 -8.93 1.58
N THR A 60 -16.82 -9.23 0.84
CA THR A 60 -17.02 -10.56 0.24
C THR A 60 -16.62 -10.60 -1.23
N ARG A 61 -16.20 -11.79 -1.71
CA ARG A 61 -15.97 -12.03 -3.16
C ARG A 61 -17.16 -11.59 -4.01
N ALA A 62 -18.37 -11.86 -3.53
CA ALA A 62 -19.61 -11.55 -4.24
C ALA A 62 -19.83 -10.03 -4.36
N GLU A 63 -19.54 -9.25 -3.32
CA GLU A 63 -19.62 -7.79 -3.35
C GLU A 63 -18.67 -7.20 -4.40
N LEU A 64 -17.40 -7.59 -4.38
CA LEU A 64 -16.43 -7.08 -5.36
C LEU A 64 -16.82 -7.49 -6.78
N LEU A 65 -17.25 -8.73 -6.98
CA LEU A 65 -17.71 -9.20 -8.29
C LEU A 65 -18.94 -8.41 -8.77
N ARG A 66 -19.89 -8.10 -7.87
CA ARG A 66 -21.07 -7.27 -8.18
C ARG A 66 -20.67 -5.89 -8.68
N LEU A 67 -19.71 -5.23 -8.02
CA LEU A 67 -19.20 -3.91 -8.45
C LEU A 67 -18.57 -4.00 -9.85
N VAL A 68 -17.72 -4.99 -10.09
CA VAL A 68 -17.08 -5.19 -11.41
C VAL A 68 -18.14 -5.43 -12.49
N LEU A 69 -19.12 -6.31 -12.24
CA LEU A 69 -20.19 -6.61 -13.19
C LEU A 69 -21.10 -5.41 -13.45
N LYS A 70 -21.40 -4.61 -12.43
CA LYS A 70 -22.21 -3.40 -12.57
C LYS A 70 -21.51 -2.37 -13.46
N GLN A 71 -20.22 -2.12 -13.21
CA GLN A 71 -19.43 -1.20 -14.03
C GLN A 71 -19.32 -1.66 -15.50
N LEU A 72 -19.36 -2.96 -15.77
CA LEU A 72 -19.35 -3.53 -17.13
C LEU A 72 -20.71 -3.42 -17.88
N ARG A 73 -21.84 -3.23 -17.19
CA ARG A 73 -23.20 -3.50 -17.72
C ARG A 73 -24.04 -2.29 -18.15
N ASN A 74 -23.53 -1.05 -18.19
CA ASN A 74 -24.22 0.18 -18.67
C ASN A 74 -24.79 1.11 -17.57
N GLY A 75 -23.92 1.80 -16.82
CA GLY A 75 -24.38 2.88 -15.93
C GLY A 75 -23.33 3.41 -14.97
N GLY A 76 -22.19 2.71 -14.88
CA GLY A 76 -21.12 3.04 -13.97
C GLY A 76 -21.48 2.78 -12.51
N LEU A 77 -20.46 2.84 -11.65
CA LEU A 77 -20.66 2.80 -10.20
C LEU A 77 -21.19 4.15 -9.69
N SER A 78 -22.14 4.11 -8.75
CA SER A 78 -22.57 5.28 -7.99
C SER A 78 -21.42 5.84 -7.14
N LYS A 79 -21.55 7.06 -6.60
CA LYS A 79 -20.53 7.63 -5.69
C LYS A 79 -20.21 6.71 -4.51
N GLN A 80 -21.24 6.14 -3.89
CA GLN A 80 -21.09 5.20 -2.78
C GLN A 80 -20.40 3.90 -3.22
N GLU A 81 -20.73 3.36 -4.39
CA GLU A 81 -20.12 2.13 -4.91
C GLU A 81 -18.67 2.35 -5.36
N ARG A 82 -18.34 3.53 -5.90
CA ARG A 82 -16.94 3.91 -6.17
C ARG A 82 -16.15 3.99 -4.87
N MET A 83 -16.75 4.51 -3.79
CA MET A 83 -16.12 4.53 -2.48
C MET A 83 -15.92 3.11 -1.93
N GLN A 84 -16.94 2.25 -2.01
CA GLN A 84 -16.81 0.84 -1.64
C GLN A 84 -15.67 0.16 -2.42
N TYR A 85 -15.57 0.41 -3.73
CA TYR A 85 -14.48 -0.09 -4.55
C TYR A 85 -13.11 0.44 -4.10
N LYS A 86 -13.00 1.75 -3.80
CA LYS A 86 -11.78 2.37 -3.26
C LYS A 86 -11.33 1.65 -1.98
N TYR A 87 -12.25 1.42 -1.05
CA TYR A 87 -11.94 0.73 0.22
C TYR A 87 -11.51 -0.72 -0.02
N ILE A 88 -12.20 -1.49 -0.87
CA ILE A 88 -11.76 -2.85 -1.21
C ILE A 88 -10.36 -2.84 -1.81
N ARG A 89 -10.08 -1.93 -2.76
CA ARG A 89 -8.76 -1.79 -3.37
C ARG A 89 -7.70 -1.42 -2.33
N SER A 90 -8.00 -0.54 -1.39
CA SER A 90 -7.07 -0.16 -0.31
C SER A 90 -6.67 -1.37 0.54
N ARG A 91 -7.63 -2.28 0.86
CA ARG A 91 -7.37 -3.54 1.58
C ARG A 91 -6.41 -4.45 0.80
N TYR A 92 -6.59 -4.58 -0.51
CA TYR A 92 -5.63 -5.32 -1.36
C TYR A 92 -4.25 -4.67 -1.39
N LYS A 93 -4.19 -3.33 -1.51
CA LYS A 93 -2.93 -2.57 -1.53
C LYS A 93 -2.17 -2.76 -0.22
N HIS A 94 -2.85 -2.62 0.92
CA HIS A 94 -2.26 -2.77 2.25
C HIS A 94 -1.73 -4.18 2.49
N LEU A 95 -2.55 -5.21 2.24
CA LEU A 95 -2.09 -6.60 2.37
C LEU A 95 -0.95 -6.92 1.39
N ARG A 96 -0.92 -6.32 0.19
CA ARG A 96 0.22 -6.47 -0.73
C ARG A 96 1.53 -5.89 -0.16
N PHE A 97 1.47 -4.79 0.59
CA PHE A 97 2.64 -4.26 1.30
C PHE A 97 3.05 -5.18 2.45
N ALA A 98 2.09 -5.64 3.26
CA ALA A 98 2.36 -6.61 4.31
C ALA A 98 3.04 -7.89 3.78
N LEU A 99 2.58 -8.42 2.63
CA LEU A 99 3.22 -9.56 1.98
C LEU A 99 4.67 -9.26 1.55
N ARG A 100 4.96 -8.04 1.12
CA ARG A 100 6.32 -7.63 0.76
C ARG A 100 7.22 -7.44 1.97
N LEU A 101 6.67 -6.94 3.06
CA LEU A 101 7.40 -6.76 4.31
C LEU A 101 7.71 -8.09 4.99
N TYR A 102 6.69 -8.93 5.18
CA TYR A 102 6.76 -10.01 6.16
C TYR A 102 6.92 -11.42 5.56
N SER A 103 6.78 -11.59 4.25
CA SER A 103 6.98 -12.90 3.63
C SER A 103 8.45 -13.15 3.33
N ARG A 104 8.87 -14.42 3.42
CA ARG A 104 10.26 -14.85 3.17
C ARG A 104 10.84 -14.48 1.78
N LYS A 105 9.97 -14.18 0.81
CA LYS A 105 10.38 -13.80 -0.55
C LYS A 105 10.25 -12.30 -0.80
N HIS A 106 9.80 -11.54 0.19
CA HIS A 106 9.39 -10.15 0.07
C HIS A 106 8.50 -9.87 -1.16
N LYS A 107 7.62 -10.83 -1.48
CA LYS A 107 6.80 -10.84 -2.69
C LYS A 107 5.41 -11.40 -2.39
N ALA A 108 4.40 -10.70 -2.89
CA ALA A 108 3.03 -11.19 -2.88
C ALA A 108 2.86 -12.41 -3.84
N PRO A 109 2.03 -13.41 -3.48
CA PRO A 109 1.67 -14.50 -4.39
C PRO A 109 1.12 -13.99 -5.72
N LEU A 110 1.46 -14.67 -6.82
CA LEU A 110 1.23 -14.19 -8.18
C LEU A 110 -0.23 -13.77 -8.43
N TRP A 111 -1.18 -14.65 -8.09
CA TRP A 111 -2.61 -14.41 -8.32
C TRP A 111 -3.11 -13.19 -7.53
N PHE A 112 -2.73 -13.07 -6.26
CA PHE A 112 -3.08 -11.92 -5.43
C PHE A 112 -2.46 -10.62 -5.96
N ALA A 113 -1.19 -10.66 -6.35
CA ALA A 113 -0.47 -9.52 -6.88
C ALA A 113 -1.11 -9.00 -8.18
N LYS A 114 -1.51 -9.90 -9.08
CA LYS A 114 -2.20 -9.57 -10.33
C LYS A 114 -3.61 -9.00 -10.08
N THR A 115 -4.39 -9.59 -9.17
CA THR A 115 -5.68 -9.02 -8.76
C THR A 115 -5.52 -7.58 -8.29
N THR A 116 -4.54 -7.32 -7.42
CA THR A 116 -4.26 -5.96 -6.90
C THR A 116 -3.93 -4.97 -8.02
N VAL A 117 -3.15 -5.38 -9.02
CA VAL A 117 -2.84 -4.54 -10.20
C VAL A 117 -4.08 -4.29 -11.06
N PHE A 118 -4.86 -5.33 -11.34
CA PHE A 118 -6.07 -5.20 -12.15
C PHE A 118 -7.14 -4.34 -11.49
N LEU A 119 -7.26 -4.40 -10.15
CA LEU A 119 -8.13 -3.49 -9.41
C LEU A 119 -7.72 -2.02 -9.60
N GLY A 120 -6.41 -1.73 -9.56
CA GLY A 120 -5.90 -0.39 -9.85
C GLY A 120 -6.24 0.07 -11.27
N ARG A 121 -5.85 -0.71 -12.28
CA ARG A 121 -6.08 -0.33 -13.68
C ARG A 121 -7.56 -0.22 -14.03
N PHE A 122 -8.42 -1.05 -13.43
CA PHE A 122 -9.87 -0.95 -13.59
C PHE A 122 -10.42 0.33 -12.97
N GLN A 123 -9.91 0.73 -11.79
CA GLN A 123 -10.26 2.00 -11.17
C GLN A 123 -9.91 3.20 -12.04
N ASP A 124 -8.67 3.23 -12.53
CA ASP A 124 -8.17 4.33 -13.35
C ASP A 124 -8.95 4.41 -14.68
N ALA A 125 -9.29 3.25 -15.26
CA ALA A 125 -10.10 3.18 -16.47
C ALA A 125 -11.49 3.81 -16.30
N PHE A 126 -12.20 3.54 -15.20
CA PHE A 126 -13.51 4.18 -15.01
C PHE A 126 -13.45 5.62 -14.49
N LYS A 127 -12.36 6.03 -13.84
CA LYS A 127 -12.10 7.45 -13.54
C LYS A 127 -11.94 8.26 -14.83
N ASN A 128 -11.16 7.73 -15.77
CA ASN A 128 -10.83 8.39 -17.05
C ASN A 128 -11.82 8.07 -18.18
N LYS A 129 -12.96 7.43 -17.87
CA LYS A 129 -13.99 7.01 -18.84
C LYS A 129 -13.45 6.20 -20.03
N ASN A 130 -12.36 5.45 -19.84
CA ASN A 130 -11.75 4.61 -20.86
C ASN A 130 -12.49 3.26 -20.95
N GLN A 131 -13.46 3.17 -21.86
CA GLN A 131 -14.35 2.02 -21.98
C GLN A 131 -13.62 0.73 -22.40
N GLU A 132 -12.58 0.84 -23.22
CA GLU A 132 -11.78 -0.33 -23.64
C GLU A 132 -11.08 -0.96 -22.44
N HIS A 133 -10.39 -0.14 -21.63
CA HIS A 133 -9.72 -0.61 -20.42
C HIS A 133 -10.71 -1.10 -19.35
N ILE A 134 -11.87 -0.47 -19.21
CA ILE A 134 -12.95 -0.97 -18.35
C ILE A 134 -13.31 -2.40 -18.77
N ASN A 135 -13.59 -2.61 -20.06
CA ASN A 135 -13.99 -3.92 -20.57
C ASN A 135 -12.89 -4.97 -20.40
N PHE A 136 -11.64 -4.62 -20.71
CA PHE A 136 -10.51 -5.52 -20.60
C PHE A 136 -10.22 -5.94 -19.15
N TYR A 137 -9.99 -4.99 -18.25
CA TYR A 137 -9.68 -5.31 -16.85
C TYR A 137 -10.88 -5.87 -16.09
N GLY A 138 -12.12 -5.48 -16.45
CA GLY A 138 -13.31 -6.06 -15.87
C GLY A 138 -13.48 -7.54 -16.21
N LYS A 139 -13.20 -7.94 -17.47
CA LYS A 139 -13.19 -9.36 -17.88
C LYS A 139 -12.10 -10.16 -17.15
N LEU A 140 -10.90 -9.60 -17.00
CA LEU A 140 -9.83 -10.22 -16.22
C LEU A 140 -10.23 -10.39 -14.74
N LEU A 141 -10.79 -9.35 -14.12
CA LEU A 141 -11.25 -9.41 -12.73
C LEU A 141 -12.34 -10.48 -12.54
N ARG A 142 -13.25 -10.69 -13.49
CA ARG A 142 -14.23 -11.80 -13.42
C ARG A 142 -13.56 -13.17 -13.31
N VAL A 143 -12.49 -13.40 -14.06
CA VAL A 143 -11.71 -14.65 -14.00
C VAL A 143 -11.00 -14.78 -12.65
N TYR A 144 -10.35 -13.71 -12.19
CA TYR A 144 -9.60 -13.71 -10.94
C TYR A 144 -10.48 -13.78 -9.68
N LEU A 145 -11.75 -13.37 -9.80
CA LEU A 145 -12.78 -13.48 -8.77
C LEU A 145 -13.64 -14.75 -8.92
N SER A 146 -13.29 -15.66 -9.83
CA SER A 146 -13.90 -16.98 -9.87
C SER A 146 -13.62 -17.73 -8.57
N ILE A 147 -14.54 -18.61 -8.19
CA ILE A 147 -14.43 -19.42 -6.97
C ILE A 147 -13.08 -20.17 -6.87
N PRO A 148 -12.59 -20.88 -7.92
CA PRO A 148 -11.33 -21.62 -7.81
C PRO A 148 -10.12 -20.69 -7.58
N VAL A 149 -10.03 -19.56 -8.30
CA VAL A 149 -8.93 -18.60 -8.12
C VAL A 149 -9.01 -17.94 -6.74
N TRP A 150 -10.22 -17.60 -6.28
CA TRP A 150 -10.44 -17.04 -4.96
C TRP A 150 -9.99 -17.99 -3.83
N MET A 151 -10.34 -19.27 -3.91
CA MET A 151 -9.90 -20.29 -2.95
C MET A 151 -8.38 -20.43 -2.94
N LEU A 152 -7.75 -20.47 -4.12
CA LEU A 152 -6.29 -20.53 -4.25
C LEU A 152 -5.60 -19.32 -3.61
N VAL A 153 -6.11 -18.12 -3.87
CA VAL A 153 -5.61 -16.87 -3.27
C VAL A 153 -5.71 -16.96 -1.76
N ARG A 154 -6.90 -17.25 -1.20
CA ARG A 154 -7.09 -17.36 0.26
C ARG A 154 -6.18 -18.39 0.90
N TYR A 155 -6.05 -19.56 0.26
CA TYR A 155 -5.14 -20.60 0.74
C TYR A 155 -3.69 -20.10 0.77
N SER A 156 -3.22 -19.48 -0.31
CA SER A 156 -1.84 -18.97 -0.42
C SER A 156 -1.52 -17.89 0.62
N LEU A 157 -2.49 -17.02 0.95
CA LEU A 157 -2.33 -15.96 1.94
C LEU A 157 -2.26 -16.54 3.36
N ARG A 158 -3.07 -17.54 3.68
CA ARG A 158 -3.10 -18.17 5.00
C ARG A 158 -1.89 -19.06 5.29
N HIS A 159 -1.25 -19.60 4.25
CA HIS A 159 -0.14 -20.55 4.35
C HIS A 159 1.20 -19.92 3.94
N ILE A 160 1.30 -18.59 3.96
CA ILE A 160 2.57 -17.94 3.65
C ILE A 160 3.61 -18.24 4.72
N ARG A 161 4.87 -18.37 4.29
CA ARG A 161 6.02 -18.49 5.20
C ARG A 161 6.48 -17.09 5.56
N MET A 162 6.43 -16.80 6.85
CA MET A 162 6.91 -15.56 7.44
C MET A 162 8.43 -15.50 7.41
N GLU A 163 8.97 -14.29 7.33
CA GLU A 163 10.40 -14.01 7.39
C GLU A 163 10.92 -14.06 8.83
N SER A 164 12.23 -14.28 9.00
CA SER A 164 12.89 -14.15 10.31
C SER A 164 12.99 -12.67 10.75
N VAL A 165 13.14 -12.41 12.05
CA VAL A 165 13.37 -11.03 12.55
C VAL A 165 14.60 -10.40 11.91
N LYS A 166 15.70 -11.16 11.81
CA LYS A 166 16.96 -10.67 11.24
C LYS A 166 16.77 -10.25 9.78
N ASP A 167 16.16 -11.11 8.98
CA ASP A 167 15.99 -10.86 7.56
C ASP A 167 14.94 -9.76 7.29
N PHE A 168 13.91 -9.65 8.15
CA PHE A 168 12.96 -8.54 8.12
C PHE A 168 13.64 -7.18 8.39
N ILE A 169 14.47 -7.08 9.43
CA ILE A 169 15.24 -5.86 9.74
C ILE A 169 16.19 -5.54 8.57
N ALA A 170 16.94 -6.53 8.08
CA ALA A 170 17.85 -6.36 6.97
C ALA A 170 17.12 -5.87 5.70
N TYR A 171 15.92 -6.39 5.41
CA TYR A 171 15.11 -5.94 4.30
C TYR A 171 14.70 -4.48 4.43
N ARG A 172 14.26 -4.06 5.63
CA ARG A 172 13.90 -2.65 5.89
C ARG A 172 15.10 -1.72 5.79
N GLN A 173 16.26 -2.12 6.27
CA GLN A 173 17.51 -1.35 6.11
C GLN A 173 17.91 -1.25 4.64
N GLN A 174 17.79 -2.34 3.87
CA GLN A 174 18.04 -2.31 2.43
C GLN A 174 17.10 -1.33 1.71
N GLN A 175 15.81 -1.29 2.08
CA GLN A 175 14.88 -0.30 1.53
C GLN A 175 15.34 1.14 1.80
N MET A 176 15.92 1.43 2.96
CA MET A 176 16.45 2.76 3.27
C MET A 176 17.74 3.08 2.50
N ARG A 177 18.62 2.09 2.27
CA ARG A 177 19.81 2.27 1.41
C ARG A 177 19.43 2.51 -0.06
N ASP A 178 18.41 1.79 -0.55
CA ASP A 178 17.86 2.00 -1.88
C ASP A 178 17.25 3.41 -1.99
N LEU A 179 16.51 3.85 -0.96
CA LEU A 179 15.97 5.20 -0.87
C LEU A 179 17.08 6.27 -0.88
N GLN A 180 18.14 6.09 -0.10
CA GLN A 180 19.31 6.98 -0.08
C GLN A 180 19.93 7.12 -1.47
N THR A 181 20.08 6.00 -2.19
CA THR A 181 20.62 5.98 -3.56
C THR A 181 19.71 6.72 -4.55
N LEU A 182 18.39 6.60 -4.39
CA LEU A 182 17.42 7.29 -5.24
C LEU A 182 17.46 8.80 -4.98
N ILE A 183 17.33 9.26 -3.73
CA ILE A 183 17.20 10.70 -3.45
C ILE A 183 18.50 11.49 -3.62
N ALA A 184 19.65 10.82 -3.64
CA ALA A 184 20.94 11.42 -3.98
C ALA A 184 20.98 11.94 -5.43
N LYS A 185 20.08 11.46 -6.30
CA LYS A 185 19.94 11.99 -7.66
C LYS A 185 19.29 13.37 -7.62
N PRO A 186 19.78 14.34 -8.42
CA PRO A 186 19.20 15.68 -8.47
C PRO A 186 17.77 15.67 -9.03
N GLN A 187 17.49 14.75 -9.96
CA GLN A 187 16.20 14.57 -10.63
C GLN A 187 15.85 13.08 -10.67
N LEU A 188 14.56 12.78 -10.61
CA LEU A 188 14.02 11.43 -10.71
C LEU A 188 13.10 11.32 -11.92
N THR A 189 13.22 10.22 -12.66
CA THR A 189 12.19 9.80 -13.61
C THR A 189 10.92 9.39 -12.85
N GLY A 190 9.76 9.36 -13.52
CA GLY A 190 8.53 8.88 -12.88
C GLY A 190 8.61 7.44 -12.38
N ARG A 191 9.46 6.60 -12.99
CA ARG A 191 9.71 5.25 -12.49
C ARG A 191 10.45 5.27 -11.15
N GLU A 192 11.50 6.07 -11.04
CA GLU A 192 12.29 6.20 -9.80
C GLU A 192 11.46 6.86 -8.70
N PHE A 193 10.65 7.88 -9.03
CA PHE A 193 9.69 8.47 -8.11
C PHE A 193 8.68 7.44 -7.60
N HIS A 194 8.20 6.56 -8.49
CA HIS A 194 7.32 5.46 -8.10
C HIS A 194 8.01 4.45 -7.17
N ASP A 195 9.30 4.17 -7.38
CA ASP A 195 10.07 3.30 -6.50
C ASP A 195 10.29 3.91 -5.11
N VAL A 196 10.57 5.22 -5.02
CA VAL A 196 10.56 5.97 -3.73
C VAL A 196 9.20 5.83 -3.05
N ARG A 197 8.10 6.10 -3.76
CA ARG A 197 6.74 6.04 -3.20
C ARG A 197 6.44 4.65 -2.66
N LYS A 198 6.88 3.61 -3.36
CA LYS A 198 6.69 2.21 -2.99
C LYS A 198 7.49 1.81 -1.74
N ILE A 199 8.67 2.38 -1.51
CA ILE A 199 9.43 2.19 -0.26
C ILE A 199 8.67 2.85 0.89
N ILE A 200 8.30 4.13 0.73
CA ILE A 200 7.57 4.89 1.76
C ILE A 200 6.23 4.25 2.10
N SER A 201 5.39 3.91 1.11
CA SER A 201 4.10 3.27 1.36
C SER A 201 4.21 1.91 2.08
N GLN A 202 5.33 1.19 1.95
CA GLN A 202 5.56 -0.02 2.74
C GLN A 202 5.89 0.32 4.19
N GLN A 203 6.69 1.36 4.46
CA GLN A 203 6.95 1.79 5.83
C GLN A 203 5.68 2.36 6.50
N VAL A 204 4.90 3.17 5.80
CA VAL A 204 3.57 3.64 6.24
C VAL A 204 2.72 2.44 6.69
N SER A 205 2.55 1.46 5.79
CA SER A 205 1.76 0.25 6.05
C SER A 205 2.25 -0.53 7.30
N TYR A 206 3.57 -0.60 7.53
CA TYR A 206 4.14 -1.20 8.73
C TYR A 206 3.72 -0.44 10.00
N TYR A 207 3.98 0.87 10.04
CA TYR A 207 3.74 1.68 11.24
C TYR A 207 2.25 1.87 11.53
N ASP A 208 1.39 1.96 10.51
CA ASP A 208 -0.07 1.98 10.71
C ASP A 208 -0.58 0.70 11.35
N THR A 209 -0.03 -0.43 10.92
CA THR A 209 -0.39 -1.73 11.46
C THR A 209 0.10 -1.84 12.91
N LEU A 210 1.33 -1.38 13.19
CA LEU A 210 1.91 -1.39 14.52
C LEU A 210 1.11 -0.51 15.51
N ARG A 211 0.83 0.76 15.16
CA ARG A 211 0.04 1.68 16.00
C ARG A 211 -1.42 1.25 16.16
N SER A 212 -1.95 0.45 15.24
CA SER A 212 -3.31 -0.09 15.35
C SER A 212 -3.39 -1.21 16.39
N ILE A 213 -2.37 -2.07 16.43
CA ILE A 213 -2.24 -3.16 17.41
C ILE A 213 -1.92 -2.59 18.78
N ASP A 214 -0.93 -1.69 18.87
CA ASP A 214 -0.49 -1.06 20.11
C ASP A 214 -0.66 0.47 20.03
N PRO A 215 -1.85 1.00 20.39
CA PRO A 215 -2.11 2.44 20.35
C PRO A 215 -1.34 3.24 21.41
N ALA A 216 -0.72 2.59 22.41
CA ALA A 216 0.14 3.26 23.39
C ALA A 216 1.57 3.47 22.86
N ASN A 217 1.90 2.90 21.69
CA ASN A 217 3.19 3.09 21.05
C ASN A 217 3.27 4.46 20.37
N HIS A 218 3.67 5.47 21.15
CA HIS A 218 3.83 6.85 20.68
C HIS A 218 4.86 6.98 19.56
N GLU A 219 5.94 6.18 19.58
CA GLU A 219 6.95 6.19 18.52
C GLU A 219 6.34 5.72 17.19
N ALA A 220 5.60 4.61 17.20
CA ALA A 220 4.94 4.09 16.00
C ALA A 220 3.91 5.07 15.44
N GLN A 221 3.17 5.75 16.31
CA GLN A 221 2.23 6.81 15.92
C GLN A 221 2.95 8.00 15.27
N GLN A 222 4.05 8.47 15.88
CA GLN A 222 4.83 9.59 15.38
C GLN A 222 5.45 9.27 14.00
N VAL A 223 6.08 8.10 13.86
CA VAL A 223 6.68 7.67 12.58
C VAL A 223 5.62 7.44 11.51
N SER A 224 4.48 6.82 11.85
CA SER A 224 3.34 6.66 10.92
C SER A 224 2.87 8.00 10.38
N ARG A 225 2.59 8.98 11.26
CA ARG A 225 2.10 10.30 10.84
C ARG A 225 3.12 11.04 9.97
N PHE A 226 4.40 10.95 10.31
CA PHE A 226 5.47 11.53 9.50
C PHE A 226 5.51 10.92 8.08
N LEU A 227 5.43 9.60 7.98
CA LEU A 227 5.44 8.90 6.70
C LEU A 227 4.15 9.12 5.90
N ALA A 228 3.00 9.25 6.57
CA ALA A 228 1.73 9.60 5.93
C ALA A 228 1.79 10.98 5.26
N ALA A 229 2.39 11.98 5.93
CA ALA A 229 2.61 13.29 5.33
C ALA A 229 3.49 13.22 4.07
N ILE A 230 4.59 12.45 4.10
CA ILE A 230 5.41 12.18 2.92
C ILE A 230 4.56 11.52 1.81
N ASN A 231 3.78 10.50 2.16
CA ASN A 231 2.97 9.75 1.20
C ASN A 231 1.87 10.61 0.55
N GLY A 232 1.29 11.57 1.30
CA GLY A 232 0.37 12.59 0.80
C GLY A 232 1.02 13.49 -0.25
N ILE A 233 2.16 14.12 0.09
CA ILE A 233 2.93 14.98 -0.84
C ILE A 233 3.32 14.19 -2.11
N MET A 234 3.75 12.95 -1.94
CA MET A 234 4.07 12.07 -3.07
C MET A 234 2.84 11.67 -3.90
N GLY A 235 1.67 11.64 -3.29
CA GLY A 235 0.39 11.40 -3.93
C GLY A 235 0.06 12.50 -4.93
N ASP A 236 0.05 13.73 -4.45
CA ASP A 236 -0.25 14.92 -5.25
C ASP A 236 0.75 15.06 -6.40
N LYS A 237 2.05 14.94 -6.11
CA LYS A 237 3.08 15.05 -7.13
C LYS A 237 2.99 13.96 -8.21
N HIS A 238 2.64 12.74 -7.83
CA HIS A 238 2.43 11.66 -8.80
C HIS A 238 1.25 11.95 -9.72
N ASP A 239 0.16 12.50 -9.17
CA ASP A 239 -1.04 12.80 -9.93
C ASP A 239 -0.77 13.95 -10.93
N ASP A 240 0.04 14.95 -10.56
CA ASP A 240 0.55 15.97 -11.48
C ASP A 240 1.37 15.35 -12.62
N MET A 241 2.32 14.47 -12.30
CA MET A 241 3.16 13.81 -13.32
C MET A 241 2.35 12.96 -14.30
N VAL A 242 1.27 12.32 -13.84
CA VAL A 242 0.36 11.57 -14.71
C VAL A 242 -0.49 12.52 -15.55
N ALA A 243 -0.93 13.65 -15.01
CA ALA A 243 -1.68 14.65 -15.76
C ALA A 243 -0.82 15.28 -16.88
N ASP A 244 0.44 15.62 -16.58
CA ASP A 244 1.39 16.16 -17.56
C ASP A 244 1.67 15.19 -18.72
N ASP A 245 1.82 13.89 -18.41
CA ASP A 245 2.04 12.83 -19.41
C ASP A 245 0.83 12.68 -20.33
N LEU A 246 -0.38 12.68 -19.75
CA LEU A 246 -1.63 12.62 -20.52
C LEU A 246 -1.88 13.88 -21.35
N ALA A 247 -1.42 15.04 -20.89
CA ALA A 247 -1.52 16.31 -21.60
C ALA A 247 -0.42 16.51 -22.66
N GLY A 248 0.58 15.61 -22.71
CA GLY A 248 1.74 15.74 -23.59
C GLY A 248 2.67 16.90 -23.21
N VAL A 249 2.55 17.44 -21.99
CA VAL A 249 3.38 18.54 -21.48
C VAL A 249 4.77 18.04 -21.12
N LYS A 250 4.84 16.90 -20.43
CA LYS A 250 6.09 16.25 -20.02
C LYS A 250 5.86 14.74 -19.91
N ALA A 251 6.73 13.93 -20.51
CA ALA A 251 6.55 12.49 -20.47
C ALA A 251 6.86 11.95 -19.06
N TYR A 252 6.17 10.90 -18.62
CA TYR A 252 6.41 10.26 -17.33
C TYR A 252 7.85 9.71 -17.18
N SER A 253 8.53 9.44 -18.31
CA SER A 253 9.93 9.06 -18.35
C SER A 253 10.92 10.20 -18.10
N ASP A 254 10.48 11.45 -18.23
CA ASP A 254 11.37 12.61 -18.20
C ASP A 254 11.76 12.93 -16.76
N PRO A 255 13.07 13.08 -16.46
CA PRO A 255 13.51 13.44 -15.12
C PRO A 255 12.91 14.76 -14.63
N ALA A 256 12.44 14.78 -13.40
CA ALA A 256 11.93 15.97 -12.72
C ALA A 256 12.64 16.14 -11.36
N PRO A 257 12.91 17.39 -10.93
CA PRO A 257 13.45 17.61 -9.60
C PRO A 257 12.45 17.12 -8.54
N LEU A 258 12.99 16.55 -7.46
CA LEU A 258 12.20 16.28 -6.27
C LEU A 258 11.83 17.62 -5.63
N ASP A 259 10.58 17.74 -5.16
CA ASP A 259 10.18 18.89 -4.36
C ASP A 259 11.09 19.05 -3.14
N ALA A 260 11.41 20.30 -2.77
CA ALA A 260 12.38 20.59 -1.73
C ALA A 260 11.92 20.13 -0.34
N ASP A 261 10.63 20.31 -0.01
CA ASP A 261 10.04 19.85 1.25
C ASP A 261 10.03 18.31 1.29
N LEU A 262 9.62 17.66 0.19
CA LEU A 262 9.68 16.21 0.08
C LEU A 262 11.10 15.66 0.25
N ARG A 263 12.10 16.29 -0.38
CA ARG A 263 13.51 15.91 -0.23
C ARG A 263 13.95 16.01 1.22
N GLN A 264 13.70 17.15 1.86
CA GLN A 264 14.09 17.40 3.25
C GLN A 264 13.49 16.36 4.20
N ARG A 265 12.21 15.99 4.02
CA ARG A 265 11.54 14.98 4.84
C ARG A 265 12.12 13.58 4.63
N LEU A 266 12.47 13.22 3.39
CA LEU A 266 13.13 11.94 3.10
C LEU A 266 14.55 11.87 3.66
N GLU A 267 15.30 12.98 3.59
CA GLU A 267 16.64 13.08 4.19
C GLU A 267 16.57 12.98 5.72
N LEU A 268 15.59 13.64 6.34
CA LEU A 268 15.34 13.52 7.78
C LEU A 268 14.99 12.08 8.17
N LEU A 269 14.12 11.41 7.41
CA LEU A 269 13.82 9.99 7.62
C LEU A 269 15.09 9.14 7.63
N LEU A 270 15.95 9.30 6.62
CA LEU A 270 17.19 8.54 6.51
C LEU A 270 18.16 8.84 7.65
N ALA A 271 18.26 10.10 8.08
CA ALA A 271 19.12 10.51 9.19
C ALA A 271 18.70 9.87 10.53
N ARG A 272 17.41 9.59 10.71
CA ARG A 272 16.85 8.98 11.94
C ARG A 272 16.78 7.45 11.86
N TYR A 273 17.07 6.84 10.71
CA TYR A 273 16.95 5.40 10.50
C TYR A 273 18.27 4.67 10.79
N PRO A 274 18.29 3.58 11.58
CA PRO A 274 19.53 2.85 11.85
C PRO A 274 19.89 1.93 10.68
N LEU A 275 20.94 2.29 9.93
CA LEU A 275 21.42 1.62 8.71
C LEU A 275 22.53 0.58 8.92
#